data_AF-A0A1E1WAQ8-F1
#
_entry.id   AF-A0A1E1WAQ8-F1
#
_cell.length_a   1.000
_cell.length_b   1.000
_cell.length_c   1.000
_cell.angle_alpha   90.00
_cell.angle_beta   90.00
_cell.angle_gamma   90.00
#
_symmetry.space_group_name_H-M   'P 1'
#
loop_
_entity.id
_entity.type
_entity.pdbx_description
1 polymer ?
#
loop_
_entity_poly.entity_id
_entity_poly.type
_entity_poly.pdbx_seq_one_letter_code
_entity_poly.pdbx_strand_id
1 'polypeptide(L)'
;MAVNVYSTNVTSENLSRHDMLAWVNDCLQSNFNKIEELCTGAAYCQFMDMLFPGSVPMKRIKFKTNLEHEYIQNFKILQAGFKKMGVDKIVAIDRLVKGRFQDNFEFLQWFKKFYDANYGDAAMNYDPVAQREGLPMGHGSA
;
A
#
# COMPACT_ATOMS: atom_id res chain seq x y z
N MET A 1 -7.85 16.49 2.15
CA MET A 1 -8.76 15.46 1.60
C MET A 1 -8.08 14.84 0.40
N ALA A 2 -8.23 13.54 0.19
CA ALA A 2 -7.63 12.86 -0.95
C ALA A 2 -8.43 13.10 -2.24
N VAL A 3 -7.73 13.09 -3.38
CA VAL A 3 -8.31 13.03 -4.72
C VAL A 3 -8.65 11.56 -5.01
N ASN A 4 -9.93 11.28 -5.23
CA ASN A 4 -10.40 9.94 -5.59
C ASN A 4 -10.13 9.66 -7.09
N VAL A 5 -9.85 8.39 -7.40
CA VAL A 5 -9.64 7.92 -8.77
C VAL A 5 -10.56 6.74 -9.08
N TYR A 6 -11.08 6.73 -10.30
CA TYR A 6 -11.99 5.71 -10.80
C TYR A 6 -11.38 5.02 -12.02
N SER A 7 -11.69 3.74 -12.20
CA SER A 7 -11.34 3.03 -13.42
C SER A 7 -12.19 3.56 -14.57
N THR A 8 -11.72 4.60 -15.25
CA THR A 8 -12.25 5.02 -16.55
C THR A 8 -11.39 4.41 -17.65
N ASN A 9 -11.96 4.13 -18.83
CA ASN A 9 -11.26 3.57 -19.98
C ASN A 9 -10.21 4.53 -20.61
N VAL A 10 -9.83 5.60 -19.90
CA VAL A 10 -8.80 6.54 -20.33
C VAL A 10 -7.44 5.88 -20.07
N THR A 11 -6.65 5.75 -21.12
CA THR A 11 -5.35 5.06 -21.16
C THR A 11 -4.29 5.80 -20.35
N SER A 12 -4.32 5.66 -19.02
CA SER A 12 -3.08 5.73 -18.24
C SER A 12 -2.22 4.53 -18.65
N GLU A 13 -0.91 4.74 -18.85
CA GLU A 13 0.02 3.64 -19.17
C GLU A 13 -0.11 2.53 -18.11
N ASN A 14 -0.58 1.37 -18.54
CA ASN A 14 -0.71 0.21 -17.66
C ASN A 14 0.70 -0.36 -17.45
N LEU A 15 1.28 -0.11 -16.27
CA LEU A 15 2.56 -0.68 -15.87
C LEU A 15 2.49 -2.22 -15.88
N SER A 16 3.59 -2.85 -16.30
CA SER A 16 3.72 -4.30 -16.19
C SER A 16 3.80 -4.72 -14.71
N ARG A 17 3.57 -6.00 -14.43
CA ARG A 17 3.72 -6.54 -13.06
C ARG A 17 5.12 -6.29 -12.46
N HIS A 18 6.17 -6.33 -13.29
CA HIS A 18 7.54 -6.13 -12.83
C HIS A 18 7.79 -4.66 -12.51
N ASP A 19 7.34 -3.75 -13.38
CA ASP A 19 7.49 -2.31 -13.16
C ASP A 19 6.68 -1.85 -11.94
N MET A 20 5.50 -2.42 -11.74
CA MET A 20 4.68 -2.13 -10.57
C MET A 20 5.35 -2.56 -9.26
N LEU A 21 5.99 -3.74 -9.27
CA LEU A 21 6.70 -4.23 -8.09
C LEU A 21 7.98 -3.44 -7.83
N ALA A 22 8.72 -3.09 -8.90
CA ALA A 22 9.90 -2.23 -8.83
C ALA A 22 9.52 -0.87 -8.25
N TRP A 23 8.43 -0.25 -8.72
CA TRP A 23 7.91 1.00 -8.18
C TRP A 23 7.66 0.93 -6.66
N VAL A 24 6.98 -0.13 -6.18
CA VAL A 24 6.75 -0.29 -4.74
C VAL A 24 8.07 -0.39 -3.97
N ASN A 25 9.00 -1.20 -4.48
CA ASN A 25 10.30 -1.39 -3.84
C ASN A 25 11.13 -0.11 -3.81
N ASP A 26 11.14 0.67 -4.88
CA ASP A 26 11.88 1.93 -4.96
C ASP A 26 11.28 2.97 -4.01
N CYS A 27 9.95 3.15 -4.02
CA CYS A 27 9.27 4.11 -3.15
C CYS A 27 9.40 3.79 -1.66
N LEU A 28 9.33 2.52 -1.29
CA LEU A 28 9.32 2.10 0.12
C LEU A 28 10.64 1.54 0.60
N GLN A 29 11.67 1.45 -0.25
CA GLN A 29 12.94 0.81 0.07
C GLN A 29 12.69 -0.60 0.65
N SER A 30 11.94 -1.41 -0.08
CA SER A 30 11.55 -2.79 0.27
C SER A 30 12.13 -3.80 -0.73
N ASN A 31 11.95 -5.10 -0.44
CA ASN A 31 12.51 -6.19 -1.26
C ASN A 31 11.44 -7.24 -1.60
N PHE A 32 10.27 -6.80 -2.06
CA PHE A 32 9.22 -7.70 -2.54
C PHE A 32 9.64 -8.37 -3.86
N ASN A 33 9.38 -9.67 -3.97
CA ASN A 33 9.67 -10.47 -5.16
C ASN A 33 8.39 -10.85 -5.91
N LYS A 34 7.23 -10.80 -5.24
CA LYS A 34 5.92 -11.12 -5.80
C LYS A 34 4.88 -10.10 -5.36
N ILE A 35 3.91 -9.82 -6.22
CA ILE A 35 2.80 -8.88 -5.93
C ILE A 35 1.94 -9.39 -4.78
N GLU A 36 1.82 -10.71 -4.67
CA GLU A 36 1.11 -11.42 -3.62
C GLU A 36 1.60 -11.06 -2.22
N GLU A 37 2.85 -10.63 -2.05
CA GLU A 37 3.43 -10.25 -0.75
C GLU A 37 2.86 -8.92 -0.21
N LEU A 38 2.21 -8.14 -1.07
CA LEU A 38 1.47 -6.94 -0.65
C LEU A 38 0.18 -7.28 0.12
N CYS A 39 -0.18 -8.56 0.20
CA CYS A 39 -1.30 -9.06 1.02
C CYS A 39 -1.12 -8.79 2.51
N THR A 40 0.08 -8.46 2.97
CA THR A 40 0.34 -8.05 4.36
C THR A 40 -0.34 -6.72 4.71
N GLY A 41 -0.69 -5.90 3.71
CA GLY A 41 -1.31 -4.57 3.90
C GLY A 41 -0.36 -3.48 4.41
N ALA A 42 0.87 -3.83 4.81
CA ALA A 42 1.82 -2.91 5.42
C ALA A 42 2.29 -1.82 4.44
N ALA A 43 2.59 -2.20 3.19
CA ALA A 43 3.02 -1.29 2.14
C ALA A 43 1.98 -0.18 1.90
N TYR A 44 0.70 -0.55 1.78
CA TYR A 44 -0.38 0.40 1.57
C TYR A 44 -0.59 1.36 2.75
N CYS A 45 -0.42 0.87 3.97
CA CYS A 45 -0.46 1.74 5.15
C CYS A 45 0.69 2.76 5.11
N GLN A 46 1.90 2.33 4.76
CA GLN A 46 3.03 3.25 4.67
C GLN A 46 2.88 4.25 3.53
N PHE A 47 2.33 3.85 2.37
CA PHE A 47 2.01 4.80 1.32
C PHE A 47 0.99 5.84 1.78
N MET A 48 0.00 5.47 2.60
CA MET A 48 -0.94 6.43 3.17
C MET A 48 -0.26 7.44 4.09
N ASP A 49 0.71 7.01 4.89
CA ASP A 49 1.52 7.92 5.70
C ASP A 49 2.39 8.84 4.84
N MET A 50 2.98 8.31 3.76
CA MET A 50 3.75 9.09 2.78
C MET A 50 2.91 10.17 2.08
N LEU A 51 1.73 9.81 1.57
CA LEU A 51 0.84 10.74 0.86
C LEU A 51 0.17 11.71 1.83
N PHE A 52 -0.20 11.23 3.02
CA PHE A 52 -0.98 11.97 4.00
C PHE A 52 -0.44 11.70 5.42
N PRO A 53 0.60 12.42 5.86
CA PRO A 53 1.21 12.22 7.17
C PRO A 53 0.18 12.22 8.31
N GLY A 54 0.26 11.20 9.17
CA GLY A 54 -0.68 11.02 10.28
C GLY A 54 -2.07 10.51 9.89
N SER A 55 -2.28 10.10 8.63
CA SER A 55 -3.52 9.43 8.20
C SER A 55 -3.66 8.02 8.80
N VAL A 56 -2.55 7.36 9.09
CA VAL A 56 -2.49 6.03 9.72
C VAL A 56 -1.61 6.04 10.98
N PRO A 57 -1.92 5.21 11.99
CA PRO A 57 -1.08 5.03 13.17
C PRO A 57 0.12 4.11 12.86
N MET A 58 1.23 4.67 12.35
CA MET A 58 2.42 3.91 11.91
C MET A 58 2.91 2.86 12.90
N LYS A 59 2.97 3.20 14.20
CA LYS A 59 3.41 2.30 15.28
C LYS A 59 2.57 1.03 15.47
N ARG A 60 1.37 0.98 14.90
CA ARG A 60 0.47 -0.19 14.99
C ARG A 60 0.58 -1.12 13.79
N ILE A 61 1.29 -0.72 12.74
CA ILE A 61 1.44 -1.51 11.53
C ILE A 61 2.40 -2.67 11.78
N LYS A 62 2.01 -3.85 11.34
CA LYS A 62 2.85 -5.05 11.34
C LYS A 62 3.63 -5.09 10.03
N PHE A 63 4.81 -4.49 10.00
CA PHE A 63 5.63 -4.39 8.77
C PHE A 63 6.18 -5.73 8.28
N LYS A 64 6.50 -6.62 9.23
CA LYS A 64 7.04 -7.95 8.92
C LYS A 64 6.27 -9.02 9.69
N THR A 65 5.53 -9.87 8.99
CA THR A 65 4.68 -10.91 9.58
C THR A 65 4.30 -11.99 8.55
N ASN A 66 3.97 -13.19 9.04
CA ASN A 66 3.42 -14.31 8.27
C ASN A 66 1.99 -14.69 8.72
N LEU A 67 1.37 -13.89 9.60
CA LEU A 67 0.11 -14.24 10.26
C LEU A 67 -1.06 -13.49 9.59
N GLU A 68 -1.99 -14.23 8.99
CA GLU A 68 -3.14 -13.64 8.26
C GLU A 68 -3.96 -12.66 9.12
N HIS A 69 -4.12 -12.93 10.42
CA HIS A 69 -4.85 -12.04 11.32
C HIS A 69 -4.15 -10.68 11.51
N GLU A 70 -2.83 -10.61 11.39
CA GLU A 70 -2.07 -9.37 11.40
C GLU A 70 -2.22 -8.60 10.07
N TYR A 71 -2.38 -9.32 8.95
CA TYR A 71 -2.68 -8.69 7.65
C TYR A 71 -4.04 -8.00 7.69
N ILE A 72 -5.04 -8.66 8.27
CA ILE A 72 -6.37 -8.09 8.50
C ILE A 72 -6.28 -6.83 9.37
N GLN A 73 -5.44 -6.82 10.41
CA GLN A 73 -5.22 -5.62 11.25
C GLN A 73 -4.64 -4.46 10.44
N ASN A 74 -3.61 -4.71 9.61
CA ASN A 74 -3.05 -3.71 8.72
C ASN A 74 -4.09 -3.16 7.73
N PHE A 75 -4.89 -4.01 7.08
CA PHE A 75 -5.93 -3.52 6.16
C PHE A 75 -7.05 -2.75 6.87
N LYS A 76 -7.38 -3.07 8.13
CA LYS A 76 -8.30 -2.24 8.93
C LYS A 76 -7.71 -0.86 9.23
N ILE A 77 -6.39 -0.78 9.47
CA ILE A 77 -5.67 0.50 9.59
C ILE A 77 -5.78 1.28 8.28
N LEU A 78 -5.55 0.62 7.13
CA LEU A 78 -5.70 1.24 5.81
C LEU A 78 -7.11 1.79 5.59
N GLN A 79 -8.16 1.00 5.86
CA GLN A 79 -9.54 1.43 5.73
C GLN A 79 -9.86 2.65 6.61
N ALA A 80 -9.34 2.68 7.84
CA ALA A 80 -9.51 3.85 8.71
C ALA A 80 -8.81 5.09 8.15
N GLY A 81 -7.61 4.93 7.58
CA GLY A 81 -6.89 6.00 6.87
C GLY A 81 -7.65 6.50 5.64
N PHE A 82 -8.18 5.59 4.82
CA PHE A 82 -9.04 5.92 3.67
C PHE A 82 -10.25 6.73 4.11
N LYS A 83 -10.99 6.27 5.13
CA LYS A 83 -12.14 6.99 5.69
C LYS A 83 -11.74 8.38 6.19
N LYS A 84 -10.62 8.51 6.90
CA LYS A 84 -10.13 9.79 7.42
C LYS A 84 -9.80 10.78 6.29
N MET A 85 -9.30 10.29 5.16
CA MET A 85 -8.93 11.13 4.01
C MET A 85 -10.05 11.30 2.98
N GLY A 86 -11.21 10.66 3.19
CA GLY A 86 -12.35 10.72 2.26
C GLY A 86 -12.18 9.88 0.99
N VAL A 87 -11.40 8.79 1.07
CA VAL A 87 -11.22 7.84 -0.02
C VAL A 87 -12.42 6.89 -0.08
N ASP A 88 -13.07 6.78 -1.23
CA ASP A 88 -14.30 5.99 -1.43
C ASP A 88 -14.05 4.53 -1.86
N LYS A 89 -12.81 4.20 -2.22
CA LYS A 89 -12.43 2.84 -2.62
C LYS A 89 -12.68 1.83 -1.51
N ILE A 90 -13.47 0.82 -1.84
CA ILE A 90 -13.68 -0.35 -0.99
C ILE A 90 -12.44 -1.25 -1.03
N VAL A 91 -11.91 -1.58 0.15
CA VAL A 91 -10.82 -2.55 0.33
C VAL A 91 -11.42 -3.92 0.61
N ALA A 92 -11.31 -4.84 -0.34
CA ALA A 92 -11.77 -6.23 -0.22
C ALA A 92 -10.79 -7.08 0.62
N ILE A 93 -10.75 -6.82 1.93
CA ILE A 93 -9.76 -7.42 2.86
C ILE A 93 -9.74 -8.94 2.76
N ASP A 94 -10.92 -9.58 2.77
CA ASP A 94 -11.11 -11.03 2.72
C ASP A 94 -10.45 -11.68 1.50
N ARG A 95 -10.34 -10.95 0.38
CA ARG A 95 -9.69 -11.41 -0.84
C ARG A 95 -8.20 -11.11 -0.85
N LEU A 96 -7.82 -9.90 -0.43
CA LEU A 96 -6.42 -9.45 -0.46
C LEU A 96 -5.52 -10.26 0.46
N VAL A 97 -5.97 -10.52 1.70
CA VAL A 97 -5.16 -11.24 2.71
C VAL A 97 -4.87 -12.68 2.33
N LYS A 98 -5.60 -13.26 1.36
CA LYS A 98 -5.34 -14.60 0.83
C LYS A 98 -4.13 -14.65 -0.10
N GLY A 99 -3.50 -13.52 -0.41
CA GLY A 99 -2.31 -13.47 -1.24
C GLY A 99 -2.56 -13.93 -2.68
N ARG A 100 -3.79 -13.83 -3.19
CA ARG A 100 -4.09 -14.17 -4.58
C ARG A 100 -3.59 -13.08 -5.51
N PHE A 101 -2.84 -13.46 -6.55
CA PHE A 101 -2.23 -12.54 -7.52
C PHE A 101 -3.25 -11.58 -8.13
N GLN A 102 -4.37 -12.09 -8.67
CA GLN A 102 -5.36 -11.29 -9.39
C GLN A 102 -5.94 -10.18 -8.51
N ASP A 103 -6.39 -10.52 -7.30
CA ASP A 103 -6.99 -9.56 -6.36
C ASP A 103 -5.97 -8.50 -5.93
N ASN A 104 -4.74 -8.91 -5.61
CA ASN A 104 -3.68 -7.99 -5.18
C ASN A 104 -3.21 -7.09 -6.32
N PHE A 105 -3.10 -7.61 -7.54
CA PHE A 105 -2.66 -6.82 -8.69
C PHE A 105 -3.70 -5.78 -9.10
N GLU A 106 -4.98 -6.14 -9.13
CA GLU A 106 -6.06 -5.18 -9.42
C GLU A 106 -6.08 -4.04 -8.39
N PHE A 107 -5.93 -4.37 -7.11
CA PHE A 107 -5.87 -3.35 -6.06
C PHE A 107 -4.64 -2.46 -6.19
N LEU A 108 -3.48 -3.04 -6.49
CA LEU A 108 -2.23 -2.30 -6.70
C LEU A 108 -2.31 -1.36 -7.90
N GLN A 109 -2.90 -1.79 -9.02
CA GLN A 109 -3.11 -0.93 -10.19
C GLN A 109 -3.97 0.29 -9.87
N TRP A 110 -5.08 0.09 -9.13
CA TRP A 110 -5.87 1.21 -8.64
C TRP A 110 -5.07 2.10 -7.70
N PHE A 111 -4.31 1.49 -6.78
CA PHE A 111 -3.53 2.22 -5.78
C PHE A 111 -2.44 3.08 -6.42
N LYS A 112 -1.79 2.62 -7.49
CA LYS A 112 -0.82 3.42 -8.25
C LYS A 112 -1.45 4.69 -8.82
N LYS A 113 -2.63 4.58 -9.45
CA LYS A 113 -3.36 5.75 -9.95
C LYS A 113 -3.74 6.70 -8.82
N PHE A 114 -4.15 6.14 -7.68
CA PHE A 114 -4.48 6.92 -6.49
C PHE A 114 -3.25 7.66 -5.95
N TYR A 115 -2.10 6.97 -5.89
CA TYR A 115 -0.83 7.55 -5.51
C TYR A 115 -0.45 8.71 -6.42
N ASP A 116 -0.45 8.51 -7.73
CA ASP A 116 -0.08 9.55 -8.70
C ASP A 116 -0.97 10.79 -8.63
N ALA A 117 -2.27 10.61 -8.38
CA ALA A 117 -3.21 11.71 -8.23
C ALA A 117 -3.04 12.52 -6.93
N ASN A 118 -2.34 11.96 -5.94
CA ASN A 118 -2.17 12.54 -4.61
C ASN A 118 -0.71 12.80 -4.23
N TYR A 119 0.24 12.43 -5.08
CA TYR A 119 1.66 12.65 -4.84
C TYR A 119 1.94 14.16 -4.90
N GLY A 120 2.64 14.66 -3.88
CA GLY A 120 2.98 16.07 -3.75
C GLY A 120 4.15 16.28 -2.80
N ASP A 121 4.43 17.52 -2.43
CA ASP A 121 5.65 17.94 -1.72
C ASP A 121 5.95 17.12 -0.44
N ALA A 122 4.91 16.74 0.31
CA ALA A 122 5.05 15.94 1.54
C ALA A 122 5.69 14.55 1.27
N ALA A 123 5.39 13.96 0.11
CA ALA A 123 5.90 12.66 -0.28
C ALA A 123 7.31 12.73 -0.92
N MET A 124 7.75 13.91 -1.39
CA MET A 124 9.05 14.09 -2.04
C MET A 124 10.23 13.94 -1.07
N ASN A 125 10.04 14.28 0.21
CA ASN A 125 11.08 14.21 1.25
C ASN A 125 10.83 13.06 2.25
N TYR A 126 10.02 12.08 1.88
CA TYR A 126 9.67 10.98 2.76
C TYR A 126 10.80 9.95 2.83
N ASP A 127 11.33 9.70 4.03
CA ASP A 127 12.26 8.59 4.28
C ASP A 127 11.50 7.35 4.78
N PRO A 128 11.22 6.36 3.92
CA PRO A 128 10.41 5.22 4.30
C PRO A 128 11.12 4.29 5.29
N VAL A 129 12.45 4.27 5.32
CA VAL A 129 13.20 3.41 6.25
C VAL A 129 13.16 4.01 7.65
N ALA A 130 13.37 5.33 7.76
CA ALA A 130 13.28 6.04 9.03
C ALA A 130 11.86 5.97 9.62
N GLN A 131 10.82 6.11 8.80
CA GLN A 131 9.42 5.99 9.27
C GLN A 131 9.03 4.59 9.72
N ARG A 132 9.76 3.55 9.27
CA ARG A 132 9.65 2.18 9.79
C ARG A 132 10.58 1.92 10.98
N GLU A 133 11.32 2.91 11.47
CA GLU A 133 12.33 2.74 12.51
C GLU A 133 13.39 1.68 12.12
N GLY A 134 13.72 1.59 10.82
CA GLY A 134 14.67 0.60 10.27
C GLY A 134 14.10 -0.81 10.10
N LEU A 135 12.82 -1.04 10.41
CA LEU A 135 12.22 -2.37 10.25
C LEU A 135 12.13 -2.79 8.77
N PRO A 136 12.44 -4.06 8.45
CA PRO A 136 12.16 -4.63 7.14
C PRO A 136 10.64 -4.77 6.93
N MET A 137 10.24 -4.87 5.66
CA MET A 137 8.84 -5.07 5.27
C MET A 137 8.64 -6.39 4.52
N GLY A 138 7.48 -7.02 4.69
CA GLY A 138 7.03 -8.19 3.94
C GLY A 138 6.85 -9.42 4.84
N HIS A 139 7.10 -10.61 4.28
CA HIS A 139 6.99 -11.84 5.04
C HIS A 139 8.07 -11.93 6.13
N GLY A 140 7.67 -12.45 7.29
CA GLY A 140 8.58 -12.85 8.37
C GLY A 140 9.53 -13.96 7.94
N SER A 141 10.64 -14.11 8.64
CA SER A 141 11.43 -15.35 8.53
C SER A 141 10.54 -16.52 8.96
N ALA A 142 10.62 -17.64 8.23
CA ALA A 142 9.92 -18.87 8.57
C ALA A 142 10.44 -19.46 9.89
#